data_AF-A0AAW2A8U1-F1
#
_entry.id   AF-A0AAW2A8U1-F1
#
_cell.length_a   1.000
_cell.length_b   1.000
_cell.length_c   1.000
_cell.angle_alpha   90.00
_cell.angle_beta   90.00
_cell.angle_gamma   90.00
#
_symmetry.space_group_name_H-M   'P 1'
#
loop_
_entity.id
_entity.type
_entity.pdbx_description
1 polymer ?
#
loop_
_entity_poly.entity_id
_entity_poly.type
_entity_poly.pdbx_seq_one_letter_code
_entity_poly.pdbx_strand_id
1 'polypeptide(L)'
;MSNESDSDLDERIELLKQKYLQRRNQVPDTFALPSADDGGRVRSQTRRDMRDYKKALREIYRTQRRPDSAEDDSPEETNVLCTETDVTLPSNLARSSSSSVLNGRGKDVMEETPSPSSGAAAAVHVYQEMLHIYEKLQAERLSQQVWAAELCERERELQQRENTLLQHQRSVHRLKAVEEEVLRRVQSLQQQYQQETNELEAALKQKTKENKRMKSSFDSMKELNDSMKKQLNEVSEQNRKLESQSRKVQARLENLQRKYESFTTHRGREPAVPKACKPENPQSNKAAGKAGVHGPSVKLLALLLDWVVDGQLVEVRDGSNLTGREPYATLRPSLHERCAKALPVLVEQLHQTPAIEPSLLLSLLRCVYCCLLLLERSSQHSVLTSTLRRLGEEVSRGSCDPARPRACPLFKSSCLHTRFLCSLIIIKTISQVDVLAQAVDVVSCAVRTDEGQTLFLEYRALPAVLALLRGGSPGLLAPSVDVLLQMSSESRMLSAFLDQCSTEDFFRCASTFLRNPRLEPPLMEKMLMLLQKLSSVRKNKRLFEVSSLHLLLQEMHRTVDRSQAFLNINLSSILLNLGLLTRS
;
A
#
# COMPACT_ATOMS: atom_id res chain seq x y z
N MET A 1 28.71 -35.39 17.05
CA MET A 1 27.37 -35.20 16.48
C MET A 1 26.41 -35.89 17.42
N SER A 2 25.54 -35.12 18.07
CA SER A 2 24.66 -35.61 19.13
C SER A 2 23.27 -35.09 18.83
N ASN A 3 22.28 -35.97 18.76
CA ASN A 3 20.90 -35.58 18.52
C ASN A 3 20.34 -34.93 19.79
N GLU A 4 20.11 -33.61 19.78
CA GLU A 4 19.03 -33.04 20.57
C GLU A 4 17.72 -33.43 19.86
N SER A 5 16.84 -34.14 20.55
CA SER A 5 15.54 -34.57 20.02
C SER A 5 14.55 -33.42 20.01
N ASP A 6 13.77 -33.27 18.93
CA ASP A 6 12.78 -32.19 18.75
C ASP A 6 11.79 -32.03 19.94
N SER A 7 11.54 -33.09 20.70
CA SER A 7 10.82 -33.09 21.97
C SER A 7 11.29 -32.01 22.96
N ASP A 8 12.61 -31.83 23.12
CA ASP A 8 13.18 -30.84 24.04
C ASP A 8 12.95 -29.39 23.55
N LEU A 9 12.82 -29.21 22.23
CA LEU A 9 12.54 -27.92 21.63
C LEU A 9 11.08 -27.51 21.87
N ASP A 10 10.15 -28.46 21.69
CA ASP A 10 8.71 -28.24 21.88
C ASP A 10 8.33 -28.00 23.35
N GLU A 11 8.90 -28.74 24.32
CA GLU A 11 8.69 -28.43 25.74
C GLU A 11 9.17 -27.01 26.09
N ARG A 12 10.33 -26.59 25.56
CA ARG A 12 10.89 -25.26 25.78
C ARG A 12 10.02 -24.15 25.17
N ILE A 13 9.40 -24.42 24.01
CA ILE A 13 8.43 -23.53 23.35
C ILE A 13 7.16 -23.39 24.20
N GLU A 14 6.63 -24.48 24.76
CA GLU A 14 5.40 -24.43 25.55
C GLU A 14 5.61 -23.72 26.90
N LEU A 15 6.77 -23.97 27.54
CA LEU A 15 7.17 -23.29 28.78
C LEU A 15 7.38 -21.77 28.57
N LEU A 16 7.83 -21.36 27.38
CA LEU A 16 7.89 -19.95 26.96
C LEU A 16 6.51 -19.32 26.72
N LYS A 17 5.58 -20.04 26.08
CA LYS A 17 4.18 -19.57 25.92
C LYS A 17 3.52 -19.36 27.28
N GLN A 18 3.70 -20.29 28.22
CA GLN A 18 3.14 -20.22 29.56
C GLN A 18 3.70 -19.01 30.35
N LYS A 19 5.01 -18.76 30.27
CA LYS A 19 5.65 -17.54 30.82
C LYS A 19 5.11 -16.25 30.20
N TYR A 20 4.78 -16.25 28.92
CA TYR A 20 4.22 -15.08 28.24
C TYR A 20 2.76 -14.80 28.67
N LEU A 21 1.96 -15.85 28.83
CA LEU A 21 0.59 -15.78 29.37
C LEU A 21 0.54 -15.29 30.82
N GLN A 22 1.41 -15.79 31.70
CA GLN A 22 1.53 -15.27 33.06
C GLN A 22 1.90 -13.78 33.08
N ARG A 23 2.85 -13.35 32.24
CA ARG A 23 3.29 -11.95 32.20
C ARG A 23 2.22 -11.00 31.65
N ARG A 24 1.36 -11.47 30.74
CA ARG A 24 0.20 -10.72 30.24
C ARG A 24 -0.88 -10.51 31.31
N ASN A 25 -1.07 -11.48 32.22
CA ASN A 25 -2.09 -11.41 33.26
C ASN A 25 -1.68 -10.59 34.51
N GLN A 26 -0.48 -9.99 34.51
CA GLN A 26 0.04 -9.17 35.63
C GLN A 26 0.07 -7.66 35.35
N VAL A 27 -0.49 -7.20 34.22
CA VAL A 27 -0.57 -5.77 33.87
C VAL A 27 -1.99 -5.26 34.09
N PRO A 28 -2.23 -4.26 34.96
CA PRO A 28 -3.56 -3.66 35.14
C PRO A 28 -4.02 -2.91 33.89
N ASP A 29 -5.29 -3.06 33.51
CA ASP A 29 -5.91 -2.32 32.40
C ASP A 29 -5.96 -0.81 32.70
N THR A 30 -5.26 0.01 31.91
CA THR A 30 -5.42 1.48 31.94
C THR A 30 -5.13 2.12 30.58
N PHE A 31 -5.88 1.72 29.53
CA PHE A 31 -5.93 2.46 28.26
C PHE A 31 -7.35 2.51 27.66
N ALA A 32 -8.19 3.37 28.23
CA ALA A 32 -9.34 3.94 27.53
C ALA A 32 -8.90 5.23 26.83
N LEU A 33 -9.26 5.41 25.55
CA LEU A 33 -8.90 6.60 24.77
C LEU A 33 -9.76 7.82 25.18
N PRO A 34 -9.17 9.02 25.37
CA PRO A 34 -9.90 10.20 25.81
C PRO A 34 -10.64 10.92 24.67
N SER A 35 -11.77 11.53 25.00
CA SER A 35 -12.48 12.49 24.13
C SER A 35 -11.78 13.86 24.10
N ALA A 36 -12.07 14.65 23.06
CA ALA A 36 -11.21 15.72 22.56
C ALA A 36 -11.26 17.07 23.33
N ASP A 37 -11.07 17.07 24.66
CA ASP A 37 -11.05 18.32 25.46
C ASP A 37 -9.89 18.46 26.48
N ASP A 38 -8.96 17.47 26.59
CA ASP A 38 -7.90 17.47 27.62
C ASP A 38 -6.52 18.00 27.15
N GLY A 39 -6.51 19.00 26.25
CA GLY A 39 -5.26 19.56 25.69
C GLY A 39 -4.33 20.25 26.70
N GLY A 40 -4.88 20.70 27.84
CA GLY A 40 -4.13 21.41 28.88
C GLY A 40 -3.38 20.49 29.86
N ARG A 41 -3.96 19.34 30.21
CA ARG A 41 -3.47 18.51 31.31
C ARG A 41 -2.32 17.61 30.88
N VAL A 42 -2.40 17.02 29.69
CA VAL A 42 -1.31 16.22 29.07
C VAL A 42 0.01 17.01 29.05
N ARG A 43 -0.01 18.27 28.60
CA ARG A 43 1.19 19.12 28.50
C ARG A 43 1.84 19.44 29.86
N SER A 44 1.06 19.39 30.94
CA SER A 44 1.55 19.56 32.31
C SER A 44 2.06 18.25 32.93
N GLN A 45 1.50 17.11 32.52
CA GLN A 45 1.97 15.76 32.87
C GLN A 45 3.33 15.47 32.22
N THR A 46 3.46 15.64 30.90
CA THR A 46 4.74 15.46 30.18
C THR A 46 5.86 16.36 30.74
N ARG A 47 5.52 17.53 31.28
CA ARG A 47 6.48 18.43 31.97
C ARG A 47 6.87 17.96 33.38
N ARG A 48 6.14 17.06 34.03
CA ARG A 48 6.56 16.37 35.26
C ARG A 48 7.40 15.16 34.89
N ASP A 49 6.89 14.29 34.03
CA ASP A 49 7.57 13.06 33.59
C ASP A 49 8.97 13.36 33.01
N MET A 50 9.10 14.42 32.19
CA MET A 50 10.39 14.88 31.65
C MET A 50 11.31 15.55 32.69
N ARG A 51 10.77 16.05 33.81
CA ARG A 51 11.56 16.52 34.96
C ARG A 51 12.03 15.36 35.82
N ASP A 52 11.20 14.34 36.02
CA ASP A 52 11.52 13.14 36.78
C ASP A 52 12.52 12.26 36.02
N TYR A 53 12.37 12.13 34.70
CA TYR A 53 13.38 11.52 33.81
C TYR A 53 14.72 12.28 33.86
N LYS A 54 14.69 13.63 33.82
CA LYS A 54 15.90 14.45 34.04
C LYS A 54 16.42 14.41 35.47
N LYS A 55 15.63 13.95 36.46
CA LYS A 55 16.09 13.75 37.84
C LYS A 55 16.81 12.41 37.93
N ALA A 56 16.19 11.32 37.44
CA ALA A 56 16.78 9.99 37.34
C ALA A 56 18.11 9.99 36.56
N LEU A 57 18.18 10.65 35.40
CA LEU A 57 19.44 10.82 34.65
C LEU A 57 20.52 11.52 35.49
N ARG A 58 20.19 12.59 36.22
CA ARG A 58 21.16 13.27 37.11
C ARG A 58 21.52 12.47 38.36
N GLU A 59 20.70 11.49 38.73
CA GLU A 59 20.96 10.55 39.81
C GLU A 59 21.95 9.48 39.35
N ILE A 60 21.73 8.91 38.16
CA ILE A 60 22.66 7.97 37.47
C ILE A 60 24.03 8.63 37.24
N TYR A 61 24.07 9.85 36.70
CA TYR A 61 25.32 10.61 36.52
C TYR A 61 26.01 11.03 37.83
N ARG A 62 25.31 10.98 38.98
CA ARG A 62 25.91 11.20 40.31
C ARG A 62 26.40 9.91 40.96
N THR A 63 25.70 8.79 40.77
CA THR A 63 26.20 7.47 41.21
C THR A 63 27.44 7.02 40.44
N GLN A 64 27.68 7.58 39.25
CA GLN A 64 28.87 7.31 38.45
C GLN A 64 30.06 8.25 38.76
N ARG A 65 29.94 9.16 39.73
CA ARG A 65 31.02 10.09 40.11
C ARG A 65 30.98 10.50 41.59
N ARG A 66 31.68 9.75 42.44
CA ARG A 66 32.20 10.18 43.75
C ARG A 66 33.47 9.40 44.09
N PRO A 67 34.39 9.96 44.90
CA PRO A 67 35.53 10.59 44.25
C PRO A 67 36.88 10.12 44.82
N ASP A 68 37.85 9.96 43.93
CA ASP A 68 39.25 10.14 44.28
C ASP A 68 39.90 11.11 43.29
N SER A 69 40.83 11.90 43.80
CA SER A 69 41.69 12.86 43.09
C SER A 69 42.69 12.13 42.17
N ALA A 70 43.27 12.72 41.13
CA ALA A 70 43.31 14.13 40.70
C ALA A 70 43.34 14.25 39.15
N GLU A 71 43.68 15.44 38.67
CA GLU A 71 44.07 15.86 37.31
C GLU A 71 44.82 14.75 36.50
N ASP A 72 44.63 14.57 35.19
CA ASP A 72 45.12 15.50 34.14
C ASP A 72 44.45 15.27 32.75
N ASP A 73 45.01 15.89 31.71
CA ASP A 73 44.46 16.20 30.38
C ASP A 73 44.60 15.09 29.28
N SER A 74 43.71 15.20 28.28
CA SER A 74 43.85 14.81 26.87
C SER A 74 43.93 13.32 26.43
N PRO A 75 43.64 13.02 25.13
CA PRO A 75 43.41 11.66 24.64
C PRO A 75 44.44 11.16 23.62
N GLU A 76 44.75 9.86 23.62
CA GLU A 76 45.03 9.12 22.37
C GLU A 76 45.00 7.59 22.54
N GLU A 77 45.14 6.89 21.41
CA GLU A 77 44.95 5.45 21.22
C GLU A 77 45.94 4.57 22.01
N THR A 78 45.48 3.42 22.55
CA THR A 78 46.22 2.14 22.36
C THR A 78 45.41 0.89 22.75
N ASN A 79 45.76 -0.22 22.08
CA ASN A 79 45.33 -1.59 22.40
C ASN A 79 45.80 -2.03 23.80
N VAL A 80 44.89 -2.56 24.63
CA VAL A 80 45.17 -3.55 25.71
C VAL A 80 43.91 -4.44 25.79
N LEU A 81 43.95 -5.64 25.19
CA LEU A 81 44.21 -6.94 25.83
C LEU A 81 43.11 -7.40 26.79
N CYS A 82 42.67 -8.65 26.58
CA CYS A 82 41.73 -9.34 27.45
C CYS A 82 42.33 -9.53 28.86
N THR A 83 41.73 -8.91 29.87
CA THR A 83 42.04 -9.21 31.28
C THR A 83 41.27 -10.44 31.73
N GLU A 84 41.93 -11.59 31.61
CA GLU A 84 41.73 -12.76 32.48
C GLU A 84 41.58 -12.30 33.94
N THR A 85 40.47 -12.60 34.61
CA THR A 85 40.27 -12.32 36.04
C THR A 85 39.40 -13.37 36.73
N ASP A 86 40.00 -13.96 37.78
CA ASP A 86 39.41 -14.39 39.04
C ASP A 86 38.42 -15.56 39.07
N VAL A 87 38.99 -16.76 38.98
CA VAL A 87 38.46 -17.98 39.62
C VAL A 87 38.54 -17.81 41.15
N THR A 88 37.43 -17.43 41.78
CA THR A 88 37.33 -17.34 43.25
C THR A 88 37.07 -18.72 43.87
N LEU A 89 38.14 -19.43 44.22
CA LEU A 89 38.09 -20.63 45.06
C LEU A 89 37.79 -20.26 46.53
N PRO A 90 36.87 -20.96 47.24
CA PRO A 90 36.71 -20.81 48.68
C PRO A 90 37.87 -21.48 49.44
N SER A 91 38.84 -20.68 49.90
CA SER A 91 39.90 -21.14 50.81
C SER A 91 39.38 -21.26 52.23
N ASN A 92 39.23 -22.49 52.76
CA ASN A 92 38.97 -22.76 54.18
C ASN A 92 39.82 -23.92 54.71
N LEU A 93 41.12 -23.69 54.86
CA LEU A 93 42.04 -24.55 55.63
C LEU A 93 42.61 -23.77 56.83
N ALA A 94 41.77 -23.55 57.85
CA ALA A 94 42.20 -22.97 59.12
C ALA A 94 42.90 -24.04 59.98
N ARG A 95 44.21 -24.23 59.75
CA ARG A 95 45.07 -25.10 60.56
C ARG A 95 45.66 -24.31 61.72
N SER A 96 45.04 -24.36 62.89
CA SER A 96 45.58 -23.77 64.13
C SER A 96 46.15 -24.85 65.05
N SER A 97 47.47 -25.01 65.03
CA SER A 97 48.22 -25.67 66.11
C SER A 97 49.01 -24.60 66.86
N SER A 98 48.76 -24.48 68.16
CA SER A 98 49.65 -23.78 69.10
C SER A 98 49.83 -24.65 70.34
N SER A 99 51.08 -24.90 70.71
CA SER A 99 51.47 -25.62 71.91
C SER A 99 52.08 -24.66 72.94
N SER A 100 52.16 -25.15 74.19
CA SER A 100 52.79 -24.59 75.40
C SER A 100 51.82 -23.97 76.42
N VAL A 101 51.45 -24.69 77.49
CA VAL A 101 52.18 -24.95 78.76
C VAL A 101 52.11 -23.75 79.72
N LEU A 102 51.47 -23.93 80.89
CA LEU A 102 52.08 -23.68 82.22
C LEU A 102 51.20 -24.16 83.41
N ASN A 103 51.72 -25.20 84.08
CA ASN A 103 51.61 -25.63 85.49
C ASN A 103 50.68 -24.94 86.54
N GLY A 104 50.03 -25.80 87.33
CA GLY A 104 50.15 -25.81 88.81
C GLY A 104 48.86 -26.02 89.62
N ARG A 105 48.84 -26.69 90.80
CA ARG A 105 49.86 -27.52 91.50
C ARG A 105 49.26 -28.22 92.75
N GLY A 106 49.47 -29.55 92.92
CA GLY A 106 49.26 -30.32 94.17
C GLY A 106 47.79 -30.57 94.56
N LYS A 107 47.39 -31.51 95.44
CA LYS A 107 48.02 -32.59 96.24
C LYS A 107 46.88 -33.59 96.62
N ASP A 108 47.04 -34.86 97.02
CA ASP A 108 48.16 -35.81 97.17
C ASP A 108 47.59 -37.26 97.30
N VAL A 109 48.43 -38.30 97.16
CA VAL A 109 48.35 -39.67 97.78
C VAL A 109 47.00 -40.42 97.82
N MET A 110 46.91 -41.55 97.10
CA MET A 110 47.04 -42.90 97.69
C MET A 110 47.25 -43.98 96.60
N GLU A 111 48.05 -45.01 96.87
CA GLU A 111 48.25 -46.17 96.00
C GLU A 111 47.02 -47.10 96.01
N GLU A 112 46.66 -47.71 94.87
CA GLU A 112 46.35 -49.16 94.83
C GLU A 112 46.28 -49.75 93.41
N THR A 113 46.88 -50.95 93.28
CA THR A 113 46.80 -52.04 92.29
C THR A 113 46.40 -51.83 90.79
N PRO A 114 47.10 -52.50 89.84
CA PRO A 114 46.74 -52.50 88.43
C PRO A 114 45.55 -53.44 88.11
N SER A 115 44.40 -52.87 87.77
CA SER A 115 43.22 -53.61 87.32
C SER A 115 43.24 -53.85 85.79
N PRO A 116 43.05 -55.08 85.28
CA PRO A 116 43.16 -55.41 83.85
C PRO A 116 41.96 -54.96 82.98
N SER A 117 41.09 -54.08 83.48
CA SER A 117 39.84 -53.65 82.82
C SER A 117 39.97 -52.38 81.95
N SER A 118 41.04 -51.59 82.12
CA SER A 118 41.19 -50.28 81.45
C SER A 118 41.20 -50.35 79.91
N GLY A 119 41.85 -51.39 79.35
CA GLY A 119 41.94 -51.56 77.89
C GLY A 119 40.57 -51.79 77.20
N ALA A 120 39.62 -52.42 77.88
CA ALA A 120 38.29 -52.69 77.32
C ALA A 120 37.44 -51.41 77.23
N ALA A 121 37.46 -50.56 78.27
CA ALA A 121 36.75 -49.28 78.27
C ALA A 121 37.34 -48.30 77.23
N ALA A 122 38.67 -48.23 77.12
CA ALA A 122 39.35 -47.45 76.10
C ALA A 122 39.02 -47.93 74.67
N ALA A 123 38.97 -49.25 74.44
CA ALA A 123 38.60 -49.81 73.15
C ALA A 123 37.14 -49.48 72.76
N VAL A 124 36.19 -49.50 73.71
CA VAL A 124 34.80 -49.10 73.46
C VAL A 124 34.69 -47.62 73.09
N HIS A 125 35.44 -46.74 73.75
CA HIS A 125 35.47 -45.31 73.40
C HIS A 125 36.00 -45.07 71.98
N VAL A 126 37.11 -45.73 71.60
CA VAL A 126 37.68 -45.65 70.24
C VAL A 126 36.70 -46.17 69.19
N TYR A 127 35.95 -47.25 69.48
CA TYR A 127 34.90 -47.74 68.57
C TYR A 127 33.75 -46.73 68.40
N GLN A 128 33.33 -46.05 69.47
CA GLN A 128 32.29 -45.02 69.42
C GLN A 128 32.76 -43.78 68.64
N GLU A 129 34.01 -43.33 68.83
CA GLU A 129 34.58 -42.24 68.03
C GLU A 129 34.73 -42.62 66.55
N MET A 130 35.16 -43.85 66.24
CA MET A 130 35.21 -44.36 64.87
C MET A 130 33.84 -44.35 64.18
N LEU A 131 32.79 -44.77 64.89
CA LEU A 131 31.41 -44.71 64.38
C LEU A 131 30.97 -43.27 64.13
N HIS A 132 31.23 -42.37 65.08
CA HIS A 132 30.87 -40.95 64.94
C HIS A 132 31.62 -40.25 63.78
N ILE A 133 32.89 -40.60 63.57
CA ILE A 133 33.68 -40.14 62.41
C ILE A 133 33.12 -40.72 61.12
N TYR A 134 32.74 -42.00 61.10
CA TYR A 134 32.14 -42.65 59.93
C TYR A 134 30.81 -42.01 59.53
N GLU A 135 29.92 -41.76 60.49
CA GLU A 135 28.63 -41.06 60.27
C GLU A 135 28.85 -39.64 59.72
N LYS A 136 29.78 -38.87 60.31
CA LYS A 136 30.15 -37.54 59.80
C LYS A 136 30.73 -37.60 58.38
N LEU A 137 31.57 -38.58 58.08
CA LEU A 137 32.15 -38.76 56.75
C LEU A 137 31.09 -39.16 55.71
N GLN A 138 30.08 -39.96 56.09
CA GLN A 138 28.94 -40.25 55.23
C GLN A 138 28.09 -38.99 54.97
N ALA A 139 27.75 -38.23 56.02
CA ALA A 139 26.98 -36.99 55.88
C ALA A 139 27.69 -35.97 54.99
N GLU A 140 29.01 -35.78 55.18
CA GLU A 140 29.84 -34.89 54.37
C GLU A 140 29.94 -35.38 52.91
N ARG A 141 30.09 -36.69 52.67
CA ARG A 141 30.06 -37.25 51.30
C ARG A 141 28.73 -36.99 50.60
N LEU A 142 27.60 -37.11 51.30
CA LEU A 142 26.28 -36.81 50.73
C LEU A 142 26.13 -35.30 50.44
N SER A 143 26.58 -34.44 51.35
CA SER A 143 26.64 -32.98 51.16
C SER A 143 27.44 -32.61 49.90
N GLN A 144 28.63 -33.20 49.73
CA GLN A 144 29.49 -32.98 48.57
C GLN A 144 28.86 -33.48 47.25
N GLN A 145 28.10 -34.58 47.29
CA GLN A 145 27.36 -35.07 46.11
C GLN A 145 26.23 -34.10 45.70
N VAL A 146 25.48 -33.56 46.66
CA VAL A 146 24.45 -32.55 46.41
C VAL A 146 25.08 -31.28 45.83
N TRP A 147 26.15 -30.76 46.46
CA TRP A 147 26.84 -29.57 46.00
C TRP A 147 27.44 -29.72 44.59
N ALA A 148 28.01 -30.90 44.28
CA ALA A 148 28.51 -31.19 42.94
C ALA A 148 27.38 -31.23 41.89
N ALA A 149 26.19 -31.74 42.24
CA ALA A 149 25.04 -31.73 41.35
C ALA A 149 24.53 -30.30 41.09
N GLU A 150 24.43 -29.47 42.14
CA GLU A 150 24.06 -28.04 42.03
C GLU A 150 25.05 -27.25 41.16
N LEU A 151 26.36 -27.51 41.31
CA LEU A 151 27.40 -26.89 40.48
C LEU A 151 27.24 -27.29 39.00
N CYS A 152 27.06 -28.59 38.72
CA CYS A 152 26.82 -29.10 37.36
C CYS A 152 25.52 -28.58 36.72
N GLU A 153 24.49 -28.22 37.51
CA GLU A 153 23.31 -27.50 37.01
C GLU A 153 23.64 -26.04 36.68
N ARG A 154 24.36 -25.36 37.57
CA ARG A 154 24.74 -23.95 37.40
C ARG A 154 25.66 -23.74 36.19
N GLU A 155 26.60 -24.64 35.94
CA GLU A 155 27.44 -24.65 34.75
C GLU A 155 26.61 -24.84 33.47
N ARG A 156 25.66 -25.79 33.46
CA ARG A 156 24.73 -25.98 32.34
C ARG A 156 23.89 -24.72 32.07
N GLU A 157 23.38 -24.05 33.10
CA GLU A 157 22.66 -22.79 32.93
C GLU A 157 23.56 -21.69 32.33
N LEU A 158 24.80 -21.57 32.81
CA LEU A 158 25.76 -20.58 32.30
C LEU A 158 26.09 -20.83 30.83
N GLN A 159 26.34 -22.08 30.44
CA GLN A 159 26.60 -22.45 29.05
C GLN A 159 25.41 -22.14 28.13
N GLN A 160 24.17 -22.34 28.61
CA GLN A 160 22.96 -21.95 27.87
C GLN A 160 22.85 -20.43 27.71
N ARG A 161 23.18 -19.64 28.75
CA ARG A 161 23.20 -18.17 28.70
C ARG A 161 24.26 -17.67 27.71
N GLU A 162 25.47 -18.23 27.75
CA GLU A 162 26.56 -17.88 26.83
C GLU A 162 26.19 -18.18 25.38
N ASN A 163 25.69 -19.39 25.09
CA ASN A 163 25.24 -19.77 23.75
C ASN A 163 24.15 -18.82 23.21
N THR A 164 23.22 -18.40 24.07
CA THR A 164 22.16 -17.44 23.74
C THR A 164 22.75 -16.05 23.44
N LEU A 165 23.73 -15.59 24.24
CA LEU A 165 24.44 -14.32 24.01
C LEU A 165 25.21 -14.34 22.68
N LEU A 166 25.91 -15.44 22.35
CA LEU A 166 26.60 -15.60 21.07
C LEU A 166 25.63 -15.58 19.89
N GLN A 167 24.44 -16.19 20.02
CA GLN A 167 23.39 -16.14 19.00
C GLN A 167 22.84 -14.72 18.80
N HIS A 168 22.64 -13.97 19.89
CA HIS A 168 22.28 -12.56 19.84
C HIS A 168 23.37 -11.69 19.21
N GLN A 169 24.63 -11.88 19.59
CA GLN A 169 25.78 -11.16 19.02
C GLN A 169 25.87 -11.38 17.50
N ARG A 170 25.77 -12.62 17.01
CA ARG A 170 25.71 -12.93 15.57
C ARG A 170 24.52 -12.26 14.87
N SER A 171 23.39 -12.12 15.56
CA SER A 171 22.20 -11.46 15.02
C SER A 171 22.35 -9.94 14.97
N VAL A 172 22.99 -9.32 15.97
CA VAL A 172 23.34 -7.89 15.95
C VAL A 172 24.33 -7.57 14.82
N HIS A 173 25.34 -8.41 14.58
CA HIS A 173 26.26 -8.21 13.45
C HIS A 173 25.55 -8.27 12.09
N ARG A 174 24.61 -9.20 11.91
CA ARG A 174 23.76 -9.26 10.70
C ARG A 174 22.88 -8.03 10.55
N LEU A 175 22.32 -7.51 11.64
CA LEU A 175 21.51 -6.27 11.60
C LEU A 175 22.34 -5.06 11.19
N LYS A 176 23.56 -4.89 11.73
CA LYS A 176 24.48 -3.80 11.31
C LYS A 176 24.81 -3.86 9.83
N ALA A 177 25.13 -5.04 9.29
CA ALA A 177 25.41 -5.19 7.86
C ALA A 177 24.20 -4.84 6.96
N VAL A 178 22.98 -5.12 7.42
CA VAL A 178 21.74 -4.71 6.72
C VAL A 178 21.51 -3.20 6.84
N GLU A 179 21.78 -2.59 8.00
CA GLU A 179 21.71 -1.14 8.21
C GLU A 179 22.66 -0.39 7.27
N GLU A 180 23.91 -0.84 7.15
CA GLU A 180 24.91 -0.29 6.21
C GLU A 180 24.48 -0.42 4.73
N GLU A 181 23.89 -1.55 4.34
CA GLU A 181 23.33 -1.75 2.99
C GLU A 181 22.14 -0.82 2.72
N VAL A 182 21.25 -0.63 3.70
CA VAL A 182 20.13 0.31 3.59
C VAL A 182 20.63 1.75 3.47
N LEU A 183 21.61 2.16 4.27
CA LEU A 183 22.22 3.49 4.19
C LEU A 183 22.86 3.74 2.82
N ARG A 184 23.62 2.77 2.28
CA ARG A 184 24.20 2.87 0.93
C ARG A 184 23.12 2.99 -0.16
N ARG A 185 22.01 2.24 -0.06
CA ARG A 185 20.88 2.35 -1.00
C ARG A 185 20.18 3.70 -0.93
N VAL A 186 19.95 4.23 0.27
CA VAL A 186 19.34 5.56 0.48
C VAL A 186 20.23 6.66 -0.13
N GLN A 187 21.54 6.60 0.09
CA GLN A 187 22.48 7.55 -0.50
C GLN A 187 22.51 7.46 -2.04
N SER A 188 22.50 6.24 -2.60
CA SER A 188 22.45 6.04 -4.06
C SER A 188 21.16 6.60 -4.68
N LEU A 189 20.00 6.35 -4.06
CA LEU A 189 18.72 6.92 -4.48
C LEU A 189 18.72 8.45 -4.39
N GLN A 190 19.25 9.03 -3.32
CA GLN A 190 19.38 10.49 -3.19
C GLN A 190 20.25 11.09 -4.30
N GLN A 191 21.36 10.45 -4.67
CA GLN A 191 22.22 10.88 -5.78
C GLN A 191 21.49 10.80 -7.12
N GLN A 192 20.73 9.72 -7.38
CA GLN A 192 19.92 9.57 -8.59
C GLN A 192 18.84 10.66 -8.69
N TYR A 193 18.04 10.88 -7.64
CA TYR A 193 17.04 11.96 -7.62
C TYR A 193 17.67 13.34 -7.83
N GLN A 194 18.87 13.60 -7.29
CA GLN A 194 19.57 14.86 -7.51
C GLN A 194 20.05 15.01 -8.97
N GLN A 195 20.52 13.93 -9.60
CA GLN A 195 20.88 13.91 -11.03
C GLN A 195 19.65 14.17 -11.91
N GLU A 196 18.55 13.43 -11.73
CA GLU A 196 17.30 13.62 -12.46
C GLU A 196 16.75 15.05 -12.30
N THR A 197 16.80 15.60 -11.08
CA THR A 197 16.37 16.98 -10.81
C THR A 197 17.20 17.99 -11.61
N ASN A 198 18.53 17.82 -11.65
CA ASN A 198 19.43 18.69 -12.39
C ASN A 198 19.20 18.58 -13.92
N GLU A 199 18.97 17.37 -14.43
CA GLU A 199 18.66 17.12 -15.85
C GLU A 199 17.33 17.75 -16.27
N LEU A 200 16.28 17.57 -15.46
CA LEU A 200 14.97 18.20 -15.70
C LEU A 200 15.05 19.73 -15.64
N GLU A 201 15.83 20.30 -14.71
CA GLU A 201 16.05 21.74 -14.65
C GLU A 201 16.80 22.27 -15.89
N ALA A 202 17.81 21.53 -16.38
CA ALA A 202 18.53 21.85 -17.60
C ALA A 202 17.62 21.78 -18.85
N ALA A 203 16.80 20.73 -18.96
CA ALA A 203 15.81 20.57 -20.03
C ALA A 203 14.76 21.70 -20.01
N LEU A 204 14.27 22.09 -18.82
CA LEU A 204 13.35 23.21 -18.65
C LEU A 204 13.98 24.55 -19.07
N LYS A 205 15.25 24.79 -18.68
CA LYS A 205 16.03 25.97 -19.13
C LYS A 205 16.19 25.99 -20.66
N GLN A 206 16.46 24.85 -21.28
CA GLN A 206 16.55 24.74 -22.75
C GLN A 206 15.21 25.01 -23.44
N LYS A 207 14.12 24.36 -23.01
CA LYS A 207 12.78 24.58 -23.55
C LYS A 207 12.29 26.02 -23.35
N THR A 208 12.67 26.67 -22.26
CA THR A 208 12.37 28.09 -22.04
C THR A 208 13.13 29.00 -23.02
N LYS A 209 14.40 28.70 -23.34
CA LYS A 209 15.15 29.42 -24.40
C LYS A 209 14.54 29.21 -25.78
N GLU A 210 14.15 27.98 -26.11
CA GLU A 210 13.48 27.64 -27.37
C GLU A 210 12.14 28.38 -27.51
N ASN A 211 11.31 28.39 -26.47
CA ASN A 211 10.03 29.10 -26.47
C ASN A 211 10.22 30.63 -26.65
N LYS A 212 11.23 31.24 -26.00
CA LYS A 212 11.60 32.65 -26.24
C LYS A 212 11.98 32.91 -27.71
N ARG A 213 12.76 32.02 -28.34
CA ARG A 213 13.13 32.09 -29.77
C ARG A 213 11.92 31.92 -30.70
N MET A 214 11.01 31.00 -30.38
CA MET A 214 9.77 30.82 -31.13
C MET A 214 8.86 32.05 -31.03
N LYS A 215 8.76 32.66 -29.85
CA LYS A 215 8.01 33.90 -29.65
C LYS A 215 8.59 35.05 -30.48
N SER A 216 9.89 35.28 -30.43
CA SER A 216 10.52 36.34 -31.26
C SER A 216 10.33 36.08 -32.76
N SER A 217 10.39 34.81 -33.20
CA SER A 217 10.12 34.45 -34.60
C SER A 217 8.67 34.70 -34.99
N PHE A 218 7.72 34.50 -34.09
CA PHE A 218 6.30 34.81 -34.30
C PHE A 218 6.07 36.33 -34.39
N ASP A 219 6.69 37.10 -33.50
CA ASP A 219 6.62 38.57 -33.52
C ASP A 219 7.17 39.13 -34.85
N SER A 220 8.31 38.63 -35.35
CA SER A 220 8.82 39.02 -36.68
C SER A 220 7.90 38.61 -37.85
N MET A 221 7.27 37.43 -37.80
CA MET A 221 6.28 37.03 -38.82
C MET A 221 5.03 37.91 -38.78
N LYS A 222 4.62 38.38 -37.60
CA LYS A 222 3.51 39.32 -37.43
C LYS A 222 3.83 40.68 -38.03
N GLU A 223 5.03 41.23 -37.76
CA GLU A 223 5.50 42.49 -38.36
C GLU A 223 5.54 42.41 -39.90
N LEU A 224 6.06 41.30 -40.45
CA LEU A 224 6.05 41.06 -41.89
C LEU A 224 4.62 41.01 -42.45
N ASN A 225 3.70 40.32 -41.77
CA ASN A 225 2.29 40.23 -42.18
C ASN A 225 1.59 41.60 -42.17
N ASP A 226 1.86 42.43 -41.16
CA ASP A 226 1.31 43.78 -41.07
C ASP A 226 1.93 44.74 -42.11
N SER A 227 3.20 44.52 -42.49
CA SER A 227 3.82 45.19 -43.64
C SER A 227 3.17 44.79 -44.97
N MET A 228 2.96 43.49 -45.20
CA MET A 228 2.27 42.98 -46.41
C MET A 228 0.84 43.51 -46.53
N LYS A 229 0.10 43.66 -45.42
CA LYS A 229 -1.23 44.30 -45.42
C LYS A 229 -1.18 45.75 -45.87
N LYS A 230 -0.17 46.52 -45.45
CA LYS A 230 0.01 47.92 -45.89
C LYS A 230 0.26 47.97 -47.39
N GLN A 231 1.22 47.18 -47.89
CA GLN A 231 1.51 47.08 -49.33
C GLN A 231 0.29 46.64 -50.14
N LEU A 232 -0.50 45.67 -49.66
CA LEU A 232 -1.73 45.23 -50.31
C LEU A 232 -2.78 46.34 -50.38
N ASN A 233 -2.93 47.13 -49.30
CA ASN A 233 -3.84 48.28 -49.28
C ASN A 233 -3.38 49.38 -50.24
N GLU A 234 -2.08 49.70 -50.28
CA GLU A 234 -1.49 50.67 -51.20
C GLU A 234 -1.71 50.27 -52.67
N VAL A 235 -1.44 49.00 -53.02
CA VAL A 235 -1.72 48.45 -54.37
C VAL A 235 -3.22 48.45 -54.67
N SER A 236 -4.07 48.11 -53.71
CA SER A 236 -5.53 48.18 -53.87
C SER A 236 -6.03 49.62 -54.10
N GLU A 237 -5.41 50.62 -53.48
CA GLU A 237 -5.76 52.03 -53.69
C GLU A 237 -5.26 52.53 -55.05
N GLN A 238 -4.05 52.14 -55.47
CA GLN A 238 -3.55 52.40 -56.83
C GLN A 238 -4.44 51.76 -57.90
N ASN A 239 -4.86 50.51 -57.71
CA ASN A 239 -5.77 49.84 -58.63
C ASN A 239 -7.13 50.54 -58.69
N ARG A 240 -7.69 50.96 -57.54
CA ARG A 240 -8.92 51.76 -57.49
C ARG A 240 -8.78 53.12 -58.21
N LYS A 241 -7.61 53.76 -58.14
CA LYS A 241 -7.30 54.98 -58.90
C LYS A 241 -7.27 54.69 -60.41
N LEU A 242 -6.60 53.62 -60.85
CA LEU A 242 -6.54 53.19 -62.25
C LEU A 242 -7.92 52.79 -62.79
N GLU A 243 -8.73 52.04 -62.04
CA GLU A 243 -10.12 51.77 -62.37
C GLU A 243 -10.92 53.07 -62.57
N SER A 244 -10.76 54.07 -61.69
CA SER A 244 -11.45 55.35 -61.82
C SER A 244 -11.03 56.13 -63.06
N GLN A 245 -9.77 56.00 -63.49
CA GLN A 245 -9.26 56.60 -64.74
C GLN A 245 -9.79 55.82 -65.96
N SER A 246 -9.75 54.48 -65.91
CA SER A 246 -10.30 53.60 -66.95
C SER A 246 -11.78 53.90 -67.19
N ARG A 247 -12.61 53.95 -66.14
CA ARG A 247 -14.04 54.33 -66.24
C ARG A 247 -14.24 55.72 -66.86
N LYS A 248 -13.38 56.70 -66.55
CA LYS A 248 -13.43 58.04 -67.17
C LYS A 248 -13.06 58.01 -68.67
N VAL A 249 -12.07 57.21 -69.05
CA VAL A 249 -11.68 57.02 -70.47
C VAL A 249 -12.78 56.28 -71.22
N GLN A 250 -13.34 55.22 -70.64
CA GLN A 250 -14.45 54.46 -71.21
C GLN A 250 -15.70 55.33 -71.40
N ALA A 251 -16.10 56.13 -70.39
CA ALA A 251 -17.21 57.07 -70.53
C ALA A 251 -16.97 58.17 -71.59
N ARG A 252 -15.71 58.59 -71.81
CA ARG A 252 -15.33 59.47 -72.92
C ARG A 252 -15.45 58.76 -74.27
N LEU A 253 -15.00 57.52 -74.36
CA LEU A 253 -15.07 56.69 -75.57
C LEU A 253 -16.52 56.39 -75.94
N GLU A 254 -17.38 56.02 -74.99
CA GLU A 254 -18.83 55.88 -75.19
C GLU A 254 -19.52 57.18 -75.62
N ASN A 255 -19.04 58.35 -75.18
CA ASN A 255 -19.59 59.64 -75.58
C ASN A 255 -19.15 60.02 -77.00
N LEU A 256 -17.89 59.76 -77.35
CA LEU A 256 -17.38 59.89 -78.72
C LEU A 256 -18.07 58.92 -79.67
N GLN A 257 -18.28 57.67 -79.25
CA GLN A 257 -19.01 56.66 -80.01
C GLN A 257 -20.46 57.10 -80.23
N ARG A 258 -21.18 57.53 -79.18
CA ARG A 258 -22.53 58.09 -79.34
C ARG A 258 -22.57 59.30 -80.27
N LYS A 259 -21.57 60.19 -80.25
CA LYS A 259 -21.48 61.31 -81.21
C LYS A 259 -21.23 60.84 -82.64
N TYR A 260 -20.42 59.80 -82.85
CA TYR A 260 -20.17 59.19 -84.15
C TYR A 260 -21.43 58.47 -84.67
N GLU A 261 -22.14 57.74 -83.81
CA GLU A 261 -23.42 57.11 -84.09
C GLU A 261 -24.51 58.15 -84.41
N SER A 262 -24.58 59.27 -83.69
CA SER A 262 -25.44 60.41 -84.05
C SER A 262 -25.07 60.96 -85.44
N PHE A 263 -23.79 61.22 -85.69
CA PHE A 263 -23.32 61.76 -86.98
C PHE A 263 -23.60 60.82 -88.17
N THR A 264 -23.48 59.51 -87.97
CA THR A 264 -23.78 58.50 -89.00
C THR A 264 -25.28 58.25 -89.18
N THR A 265 -26.08 58.27 -88.11
CA THR A 265 -27.56 58.19 -88.20
C THR A 265 -28.21 59.44 -88.78
N HIS A 266 -27.56 60.61 -88.73
CA HIS A 266 -28.02 61.79 -89.49
C HIS A 266 -27.88 61.65 -91.02
N ARG A 267 -27.35 60.52 -91.52
CA ARG A 267 -27.34 60.17 -92.96
C ARG A 267 -28.25 58.98 -93.33
N GLY A 268 -29.05 58.44 -92.40
CA GLY A 268 -29.95 57.31 -92.65
C GLY A 268 -31.11 57.21 -91.65
N ARG A 269 -32.35 57.27 -92.14
CA ARG A 269 -33.58 57.40 -91.34
C ARG A 269 -34.24 56.04 -91.03
N GLU A 270 -34.27 55.67 -89.73
CA GLU A 270 -35.25 54.79 -89.04
C GLU A 270 -35.42 53.31 -89.49
N PRO A 271 -36.14 52.42 -88.74
CA PRO A 271 -36.61 52.46 -87.32
C PRO A 271 -36.35 51.17 -86.46
N ALA A 272 -36.83 51.18 -85.20
CA ALA A 272 -37.41 50.06 -84.42
C ALA A 272 -36.56 49.03 -83.59
N VAL A 273 -36.57 49.22 -82.26
CA VAL A 273 -36.97 48.31 -81.13
C VAL A 273 -37.29 46.83 -81.52
N PRO A 274 -36.79 45.73 -80.85
CA PRO A 274 -37.14 45.43 -79.43
C PRO A 274 -36.27 44.48 -78.52
N LYS A 275 -36.61 44.51 -77.22
CA LYS A 275 -36.73 43.39 -76.22
C LYS A 275 -35.51 42.74 -75.48
N ALA A 276 -35.69 42.76 -74.14
CA ALA A 276 -35.58 41.65 -73.16
C ALA A 276 -34.22 41.15 -72.61
N CYS A 277 -34.04 41.22 -71.28
CA CYS A 277 -34.08 40.04 -70.38
C CYS A 277 -34.12 40.41 -68.88
N LYS A 278 -34.88 39.63 -68.09
CA LYS A 278 -34.71 39.41 -66.63
C LYS A 278 -33.66 38.27 -66.45
N PRO A 279 -33.16 37.87 -65.24
CA PRO A 279 -33.59 38.19 -63.88
C PRO A 279 -32.40 38.66 -62.99
N GLU A 280 -32.24 38.50 -61.66
CA GLU A 280 -33.01 37.87 -60.55
C GLU A 280 -32.62 38.51 -59.20
N ASN A 281 -33.16 38.02 -58.07
CA ASN A 281 -32.62 38.17 -56.71
C ASN A 281 -32.21 36.78 -56.17
N PRO A 282 -31.19 36.63 -55.30
CA PRO A 282 -31.59 36.32 -53.93
C PRO A 282 -30.68 36.83 -52.80
N GLN A 283 -31.30 36.95 -51.64
CA GLN A 283 -30.65 37.00 -50.33
C GLN A 283 -29.94 35.68 -50.03
N SER A 284 -28.90 35.69 -49.19
CA SER A 284 -28.82 34.70 -48.11
C SER A 284 -27.88 35.15 -46.99
N ASN A 285 -28.38 35.12 -45.76
CA ASN A 285 -27.59 35.23 -44.54
C ASN A 285 -26.57 34.08 -44.43
N LYS A 286 -25.46 34.33 -43.73
CA LYS A 286 -24.93 33.39 -42.74
C LYS A 286 -24.15 34.14 -41.67
N ALA A 287 -24.81 34.41 -40.55
CA ALA A 287 -24.13 34.78 -39.31
C ALA A 287 -23.29 33.59 -38.84
N ALA A 288 -21.96 33.73 -38.86
CA ALA A 288 -21.07 32.75 -38.26
C ALA A 288 -21.10 32.91 -36.73
N GLY A 289 -21.97 32.15 -36.07
CA GLY A 289 -21.99 32.07 -34.61
C GLY A 289 -20.67 31.52 -34.09
N LYS A 290 -19.83 32.38 -33.51
CA LYS A 290 -18.63 31.99 -32.76
C LYS A 290 -19.04 31.36 -31.42
N ALA A 291 -19.43 30.08 -31.44
CA ALA A 291 -19.42 29.26 -30.23
C ALA A 291 -17.96 29.06 -29.81
N GLY A 292 -17.54 29.71 -28.72
CA GLY A 292 -16.12 29.79 -28.35
C GLY A 292 -15.85 30.30 -26.94
N VAL A 293 -16.77 30.06 -25.99
CA VAL A 293 -16.64 30.50 -24.58
C VAL A 293 -17.16 29.41 -23.61
N HIS A 294 -16.54 28.23 -23.63
CA HIS A 294 -16.87 27.14 -22.68
C HIS A 294 -15.71 26.65 -21.80
N GLY A 295 -14.47 27.08 -22.07
CA GLY A 295 -13.28 26.59 -21.33
C GLY A 295 -13.32 26.80 -19.80
N PRO A 296 -13.71 27.99 -19.28
CA PRO A 296 -13.79 28.19 -17.82
C PRO A 296 -14.95 27.42 -17.18
N SER A 297 -16.10 27.33 -17.84
CA SER A 297 -17.30 26.67 -17.31
C SER A 297 -17.16 25.14 -17.26
N VAL A 298 -16.50 24.52 -18.25
CA VAL A 298 -16.25 23.08 -18.27
C VAL A 298 -15.26 22.68 -17.16
N LYS A 299 -14.20 23.47 -16.95
CA LYS A 299 -13.25 23.24 -15.86
C LYS A 299 -13.88 23.41 -14.48
N LEU A 300 -14.75 24.41 -14.30
CA LEU A 300 -15.53 24.56 -13.07
C LEU A 300 -16.44 23.34 -12.84
N LEU A 301 -17.12 22.84 -13.89
CA LEU A 301 -17.95 21.65 -13.79
C LEU A 301 -17.13 20.40 -13.41
N ALA A 302 -15.97 20.19 -14.03
CA ALA A 302 -15.06 19.10 -13.68
C ALA A 302 -14.64 19.17 -12.20
N LEU A 303 -14.17 20.33 -11.73
CA LEU A 303 -13.78 20.55 -10.33
C LEU A 303 -14.94 20.33 -9.34
N LEU A 304 -16.16 20.74 -9.68
CA LEU A 304 -17.34 20.51 -8.85
C LEU A 304 -17.74 19.03 -8.81
N LEU A 305 -17.63 18.31 -9.95
CA LEU A 305 -17.86 16.87 -10.02
C LEU A 305 -16.83 16.12 -9.18
N ASP A 306 -15.54 16.44 -9.31
CA ASP A 306 -14.47 15.82 -8.53
C ASP A 306 -14.64 16.07 -7.03
N TRP A 307 -14.98 17.30 -6.61
CA TRP A 307 -15.24 17.60 -5.19
C TRP A 307 -16.40 16.79 -4.60
N VAL A 308 -17.49 16.61 -5.36
CA VAL A 308 -18.63 15.78 -4.93
C VAL A 308 -18.26 14.29 -4.91
N VAL A 309 -17.51 13.82 -5.90
CA VAL A 309 -17.02 12.44 -6.02
C VAL A 309 -16.10 12.06 -4.86
N ASP A 310 -15.11 12.91 -4.55
CA ASP A 310 -14.09 12.61 -3.53
C ASP A 310 -14.74 12.42 -2.16
N GLY A 311 -15.72 13.27 -1.80
CA GLY A 311 -16.50 13.11 -0.57
C GLY A 311 -17.29 11.80 -0.53
N GLN A 312 -17.90 11.39 -1.65
CA GLN A 312 -18.69 10.16 -1.72
C GLN A 312 -17.84 8.89 -1.72
N LEU A 313 -16.66 8.87 -2.35
CA LEU A 313 -15.74 7.73 -2.28
C LEU A 313 -15.23 7.49 -0.85
N VAL A 314 -15.03 8.57 -0.08
CA VAL A 314 -14.68 8.49 1.36
C VAL A 314 -15.86 7.98 2.19
N GLU A 315 -17.06 8.56 2.08
CA GLU A 315 -18.24 8.07 2.83
C GLU A 315 -18.60 6.60 2.50
N VAL A 316 -18.39 6.18 1.24
CA VAL A 316 -18.58 4.78 0.83
C VAL A 316 -17.58 3.84 1.50
N ARG A 317 -16.36 4.29 1.81
CA ARG A 317 -15.28 3.50 2.45
C ARG A 317 -15.63 3.10 3.89
N ASP A 318 -16.14 4.03 4.70
CA ASP A 318 -16.37 3.83 6.14
C ASP A 318 -17.69 3.12 6.50
N GLY A 319 -18.48 2.75 5.49
CA GLY A 319 -19.80 2.12 5.64
C GLY A 319 -19.85 0.75 6.36
N SER A 320 -18.73 0.22 6.85
CA SER A 320 -18.72 -0.98 7.72
C SER A 320 -19.07 -0.69 9.18
N ASN A 321 -19.06 0.57 9.62
CA ASN A 321 -19.15 0.95 11.03
C ASN A 321 -20.48 1.63 11.41
N LEU A 322 -21.47 1.66 10.51
CA LEU A 322 -22.70 2.45 10.65
C LEU A 322 -23.89 1.69 11.25
N THR A 323 -23.67 0.92 12.32
CA THR A 323 -24.76 0.29 13.09
C THR A 323 -25.34 1.19 14.21
N GLY A 324 -24.89 2.44 14.31
CA GLY A 324 -25.13 3.28 15.49
C GLY A 324 -25.67 4.70 15.28
N ARG A 325 -26.26 5.06 14.11
CA ARG A 325 -26.76 6.43 13.89
C ARG A 325 -28.04 6.56 13.06
N GLU A 326 -29.14 6.73 13.77
CA GLU A 326 -30.36 7.47 13.42
C GLU A 326 -30.66 8.42 14.63
N PRO A 327 -31.48 9.49 14.55
CA PRO A 327 -32.61 9.68 13.65
C PRO A 327 -32.71 11.08 13.00
N TYR A 328 -32.35 11.24 11.73
CA TYR A 328 -32.67 12.45 10.94
C TYR A 328 -32.92 12.17 9.43
N ALA A 329 -33.04 10.91 9.02
CA ALA A 329 -33.10 10.52 7.60
C ALA A 329 -34.46 10.74 6.89
N THR A 330 -35.45 11.38 7.53
CA THR A 330 -36.86 11.33 7.09
C THR A 330 -37.29 12.36 6.02
N LEU A 331 -36.40 13.24 5.53
CA LEU A 331 -36.79 14.33 4.60
C LEU A 331 -35.86 14.57 3.39
N ARG A 332 -35.13 13.55 2.92
CA ARG A 332 -34.47 13.59 1.60
C ARG A 332 -35.01 12.49 0.68
N PRO A 333 -35.35 12.80 -0.59
CA PRO A 333 -35.33 11.81 -1.66
C PRO A 333 -34.00 11.08 -1.59
N SER A 334 -34.06 9.76 -1.48
CA SER A 334 -32.91 8.92 -1.17
C SER A 334 -31.79 9.15 -2.20
N LEU A 335 -30.53 9.06 -1.75
CA LEU A 335 -29.39 9.30 -2.63
C LEU A 335 -29.44 8.37 -3.86
N HIS A 336 -29.90 7.13 -3.68
CA HIS A 336 -30.10 6.17 -4.76
C HIS A 336 -31.13 6.61 -5.81
N GLU A 337 -32.24 7.26 -5.41
CA GLU A 337 -33.25 7.77 -6.35
C GLU A 337 -32.68 8.90 -7.22
N ARG A 338 -31.81 9.74 -6.63
CA ARG A 338 -31.10 10.79 -7.37
C ARG A 338 -30.08 10.20 -8.35
N CYS A 339 -29.29 9.21 -7.93
CA CYS A 339 -28.37 8.49 -8.83
C CYS A 339 -29.11 7.78 -9.98
N ALA A 340 -30.26 7.14 -9.69
CA ALA A 340 -31.10 6.50 -10.70
C ALA A 340 -31.62 7.49 -11.75
N LYS A 341 -32.03 8.69 -11.33
CA LYS A 341 -32.46 9.78 -12.23
C LYS A 341 -31.31 10.47 -12.96
N ALA A 342 -30.11 10.53 -12.37
CA ALA A 342 -28.94 11.15 -12.97
C ALA A 342 -28.26 10.27 -14.05
N LEU A 343 -28.25 8.94 -13.88
CA LEU A 343 -27.56 8.04 -14.81
C LEU A 343 -27.94 8.20 -16.29
N PRO A 344 -29.22 8.29 -16.70
CA PRO A 344 -29.58 8.53 -18.10
C PRO A 344 -28.97 9.82 -18.68
N VAL A 345 -28.97 10.90 -17.89
CA VAL A 345 -28.38 12.20 -18.28
C VAL A 345 -26.86 12.08 -18.40
N LEU A 346 -26.21 11.39 -17.47
CA LEU A 346 -24.76 11.13 -17.52
C LEU A 346 -24.36 10.28 -18.73
N VAL A 347 -25.18 9.32 -19.16
CA VAL A 347 -24.98 8.55 -20.40
C VAL A 347 -25.05 9.45 -21.64
N GLU A 348 -26.02 10.35 -21.70
CA GLU A 348 -26.15 11.31 -22.81
C GLU A 348 -24.99 12.31 -22.84
N GLN A 349 -24.53 12.79 -21.68
CA GLN A 349 -23.33 13.62 -21.61
C GLN A 349 -22.06 12.85 -22.01
N LEU A 350 -21.92 11.59 -21.60
CA LEU A 350 -20.76 10.76 -21.98
C LEU A 350 -20.68 10.53 -23.50
N HIS A 351 -21.83 10.38 -24.18
CA HIS A 351 -21.91 10.28 -25.64
C HIS A 351 -21.51 11.59 -26.35
N GLN A 352 -21.85 12.75 -25.76
CA GLN A 352 -21.60 14.08 -26.36
C GLN A 352 -20.21 14.66 -26.03
N THR A 353 -19.57 14.22 -24.94
CA THR A 353 -18.30 14.79 -24.43
C THR A 353 -17.01 14.39 -25.16
N PRO A 354 -16.86 13.26 -25.88
CA PRO A 354 -15.54 12.70 -26.18
C PRO A 354 -14.73 13.47 -27.23
N ALA A 355 -15.27 14.57 -27.78
CA ALA A 355 -14.60 15.47 -28.69
C ALA A 355 -14.00 16.74 -28.03
N ILE A 356 -14.29 17.03 -26.74
CA ILE A 356 -14.16 18.42 -26.21
C ILE A 356 -13.14 18.61 -25.06
N GLU A 357 -13.13 17.80 -23.99
CA GLU A 357 -12.10 17.95 -22.93
C GLU A 357 -11.78 16.64 -22.16
N PRO A 358 -10.50 16.19 -22.09
CA PRO A 358 -10.12 14.96 -21.37
C PRO A 358 -10.31 15.03 -19.85
N SER A 359 -10.22 16.22 -19.26
CA SER A 359 -10.45 16.49 -17.83
C SER A 359 -11.90 16.18 -17.44
N LEU A 360 -12.86 16.79 -18.14
CA LEU A 360 -14.29 16.56 -17.93
C LEU A 360 -14.67 15.08 -18.13
N LEU A 361 -14.10 14.43 -19.15
CA LEU A 361 -14.33 13.00 -19.38
C LEU A 361 -13.95 12.15 -18.16
N LEU A 362 -12.82 12.44 -17.51
CA LEU A 362 -12.42 11.73 -16.30
C LEU A 362 -13.40 11.99 -15.15
N SER A 363 -13.71 13.26 -14.82
CA SER A 363 -14.64 13.60 -13.73
C SER A 363 -16.05 13.02 -13.96
N LEU A 364 -16.51 12.96 -15.21
CA LEU A 364 -17.77 12.28 -15.58
C LEU A 364 -17.70 10.77 -15.34
N LEU A 365 -16.63 10.09 -15.76
CA LEU A 365 -16.46 8.65 -15.53
C LEU A 365 -16.38 8.32 -14.04
N ARG A 366 -15.71 9.16 -13.23
CA ARG A 366 -15.69 9.04 -11.77
C ARG A 366 -17.10 9.18 -11.18
N CYS A 367 -17.85 10.20 -11.60
CA CYS A 367 -19.22 10.44 -11.17
C CYS A 367 -20.17 9.28 -11.52
N VAL A 368 -20.08 8.77 -12.75
CA VAL A 368 -20.82 7.58 -13.20
C VAL A 368 -20.50 6.37 -12.33
N TYR A 369 -19.23 6.06 -12.12
CA TYR A 369 -18.82 4.89 -11.33
C TYR A 369 -19.26 5.01 -9.86
N CYS A 370 -19.22 6.20 -9.28
CA CYS A 370 -19.78 6.46 -7.94
C CYS A 370 -21.29 6.21 -7.88
N CYS A 371 -22.04 6.63 -8.90
CA CYS A 371 -23.47 6.32 -8.99
C CYS A 371 -23.74 4.80 -9.03
N LEU A 372 -22.91 4.02 -9.74
CA LEU A 372 -23.01 2.56 -9.75
C LEU A 372 -22.77 1.96 -8.36
N LEU A 373 -21.69 2.35 -7.67
CA LEU A 373 -21.38 1.88 -6.31
C LEU A 373 -22.49 2.19 -5.29
N LEU A 374 -23.15 3.34 -5.43
CA LEU A 374 -24.28 3.72 -4.57
C LEU A 374 -25.55 2.93 -4.90
N LEU A 375 -25.81 2.63 -6.18
CA LEU A 375 -26.97 1.87 -6.63
C LEU A 375 -26.89 0.38 -6.29
N GLU A 376 -25.69 -0.22 -6.27
CA GLU A 376 -25.46 -1.60 -5.83
C GLU A 376 -25.91 -1.87 -4.38
N ARG A 377 -25.99 -0.82 -3.54
CA ARG A 377 -26.51 -0.89 -2.17
C ARG A 377 -28.05 -0.79 -2.09
N SER A 378 -28.74 -0.70 -3.23
CA SER A 378 -30.18 -0.48 -3.32
C SER A 378 -30.88 -1.53 -4.17
N SER A 379 -32.15 -1.83 -3.86
CA SER A 379 -32.99 -2.75 -4.64
C SER A 379 -33.36 -2.22 -6.04
N GLN A 380 -33.02 -0.96 -6.36
CA GLN A 380 -33.36 -0.29 -7.62
C GLN A 380 -32.50 -0.72 -8.82
N HIS A 381 -31.42 -1.49 -8.59
CA HIS A 381 -30.48 -1.90 -9.65
C HIS A 381 -31.13 -2.71 -10.79
N SER A 382 -32.21 -3.47 -10.49
CA SER A 382 -32.94 -4.26 -11.48
C SER A 382 -33.80 -3.43 -12.44
N VAL A 383 -34.21 -2.22 -12.05
CA VAL A 383 -35.09 -1.34 -12.86
C VAL A 383 -34.30 -0.66 -13.99
N LEU A 384 -32.98 -0.50 -13.83
CA LEU A 384 -32.12 0.27 -14.72
C LEU A 384 -31.32 -0.57 -15.72
N THR A 385 -31.58 -1.88 -15.87
CA THR A 385 -30.75 -2.80 -16.67
C THR A 385 -30.50 -2.30 -18.10
N SER A 386 -31.49 -1.71 -18.78
CA SER A 386 -31.30 -1.14 -20.12
C SER A 386 -30.38 0.10 -20.13
N THR A 387 -30.50 0.98 -19.13
CA THR A 387 -29.66 2.17 -18.96
C THR A 387 -28.22 1.78 -18.65
N LEU A 388 -28.04 0.81 -17.76
CA LEU A 388 -26.73 0.25 -17.40
C LEU A 388 -26.07 -0.39 -18.62
N ARG A 389 -26.78 -1.25 -19.37
CA ARG A 389 -26.25 -1.86 -20.60
C ARG A 389 -25.85 -0.82 -21.63
N ARG A 390 -26.68 0.22 -21.85
CA ARG A 390 -26.36 1.34 -22.77
C ARG A 390 -25.11 2.11 -22.32
N LEU A 391 -24.96 2.37 -21.02
CA LEU A 391 -23.76 3.00 -20.45
C LEU A 391 -22.50 2.17 -20.75
N GLY A 392 -22.55 0.86 -20.47
CA GLY A 392 -21.43 -0.04 -20.76
C GLY A 392 -21.08 -0.11 -22.25
N GLU A 393 -22.10 -0.13 -23.12
CA GLU A 393 -21.90 -0.10 -24.57
C GLU A 393 -21.20 1.17 -25.04
N GLU A 394 -21.59 2.34 -24.52
CA GLU A 394 -20.97 3.64 -24.86
C GLU A 394 -19.49 3.66 -24.47
N VAL A 395 -19.16 3.22 -23.26
CA VAL A 395 -17.78 3.11 -22.76
C VAL A 395 -16.96 2.09 -23.58
N SER A 396 -17.58 0.98 -23.99
CA SER A 396 -16.93 -0.10 -24.75
C SER A 396 -16.71 0.21 -26.24
N ARG A 397 -17.57 1.02 -26.88
CA ARG A 397 -17.43 1.40 -28.29
C ARG A 397 -16.45 2.56 -28.47
N GLY A 398 -16.52 3.56 -27.57
CA GLY A 398 -15.79 4.82 -27.74
C GLY A 398 -16.33 5.67 -28.90
N SER A 399 -15.75 6.87 -29.06
CA SER A 399 -16.28 7.89 -29.97
C SER A 399 -16.16 7.50 -31.44
N CYS A 400 -17.27 7.63 -32.19
CA CYS A 400 -17.25 7.65 -33.65
C CYS A 400 -16.82 9.03 -34.16
N ASP A 401 -15.55 9.14 -34.57
CA ASP A 401 -15.08 10.27 -35.37
C ASP A 401 -15.64 10.15 -36.81
N PRO A 402 -16.42 11.11 -37.32
CA PRO A 402 -16.95 11.05 -38.69
C PRO A 402 -15.86 11.03 -39.78
N ALA A 403 -14.60 11.32 -39.44
CA ALA A 403 -13.45 11.21 -40.35
C ALA A 403 -12.67 9.89 -40.25
N ARG A 404 -13.00 8.97 -39.32
CA ARG A 404 -12.27 7.69 -39.14
C ARG A 404 -13.21 6.51 -38.86
N PRO A 405 -13.24 5.45 -39.70
CA PRO A 405 -14.22 4.36 -39.61
C PRO A 405 -13.99 3.35 -38.46
N ARG A 406 -13.13 3.67 -37.48
CA ARG A 406 -12.90 2.83 -36.29
C ARG A 406 -12.86 3.72 -35.06
N ALA A 407 -13.94 3.67 -34.28
CA ALA A 407 -13.98 4.22 -32.93
C ALA A 407 -12.86 3.59 -32.09
N CYS A 408 -12.19 4.40 -31.27
CA CYS A 408 -11.23 3.93 -30.29
C CYS A 408 -11.94 3.80 -28.93
N PRO A 409 -12.12 2.58 -28.38
CA PRO A 409 -12.74 2.39 -27.09
C PRO A 409 -12.05 3.17 -25.97
N LEU A 410 -12.80 3.66 -24.99
CA LEU A 410 -12.22 4.45 -23.88
C LEU A 410 -11.25 3.64 -23.02
N PHE A 411 -11.40 2.31 -23.00
CA PHE A 411 -10.44 1.38 -22.40
C PHE A 411 -9.09 1.27 -23.14
N LYS A 412 -8.89 2.00 -24.26
CA LYS A 412 -7.62 2.18 -24.96
C LYS A 412 -7.03 3.60 -24.83
N SER A 413 -7.57 4.44 -23.92
CA SER A 413 -7.04 5.78 -23.62
C SER A 413 -5.57 5.73 -23.16
N SER A 414 -4.78 6.77 -23.47
CA SER A 414 -3.41 6.90 -22.95
C SER A 414 -3.38 7.07 -21.42
N CYS A 415 -4.44 7.64 -20.83
CA CYS A 415 -4.55 7.80 -19.38
C CYS A 415 -4.94 6.48 -18.70
N LEU A 416 -4.08 6.00 -17.77
CA LEU A 416 -4.31 4.79 -16.99
C LEU A 416 -5.61 4.89 -16.18
N HIS A 417 -5.82 6.03 -15.51
CA HIS A 417 -7.01 6.32 -14.71
C HIS A 417 -8.33 6.20 -15.52
N THR A 418 -8.36 6.77 -16.73
CA THR A 418 -9.51 6.64 -17.65
C THR A 418 -9.76 5.19 -18.02
N ARG A 419 -8.73 4.45 -18.45
CA ARG A 419 -8.86 3.04 -18.84
C ARG A 419 -9.36 2.16 -17.70
N PHE A 420 -8.85 2.40 -16.49
CA PHE A 420 -9.21 1.64 -15.30
C PHE A 420 -10.69 1.82 -14.94
N LEU A 421 -11.16 3.07 -14.82
CA LEU A 421 -12.57 3.39 -14.57
C LEU A 421 -13.50 2.83 -15.65
N CYS A 422 -13.15 3.01 -16.93
CA CYS A 422 -13.93 2.46 -18.05
C CYS A 422 -14.09 0.94 -17.93
N SER A 423 -13.02 0.23 -17.56
CA SER A 423 -13.04 -1.22 -17.40
C SER A 423 -13.92 -1.65 -16.23
N LEU A 424 -13.87 -0.94 -15.09
CA LEU A 424 -14.77 -1.22 -13.95
C LEU A 424 -16.24 -0.92 -14.26
N ILE A 425 -16.53 0.14 -15.02
CA ILE A 425 -17.90 0.44 -15.49
C ILE A 425 -18.38 -0.69 -16.39
N ILE A 426 -17.58 -1.14 -17.37
CA ILE A 426 -17.91 -2.28 -18.25
C ILE A 426 -18.20 -3.54 -17.41
N ILE A 427 -17.35 -3.88 -16.45
CA ILE A 427 -17.52 -5.07 -15.58
C ILE A 427 -18.83 -5.02 -14.78
N LYS A 428 -19.28 -3.83 -14.34
CA LYS A 428 -20.55 -3.67 -13.61
C LYS A 428 -21.80 -3.58 -14.51
N THR A 429 -21.66 -3.44 -15.83
CA THR A 429 -22.79 -3.08 -16.72
C THR A 429 -23.00 -3.99 -17.92
N ILE A 430 -21.98 -4.76 -18.33
CA ILE A 430 -22.01 -5.64 -19.50
C ILE A 430 -21.91 -7.11 -19.06
N SER A 431 -22.63 -7.99 -19.75
CA SER A 431 -22.62 -9.44 -19.52
C SER A 431 -21.92 -10.25 -20.63
N GLN A 432 -21.46 -9.59 -21.71
CA GLN A 432 -20.80 -10.22 -22.84
C GLN A 432 -19.36 -10.63 -22.45
N VAL A 433 -19.09 -11.94 -22.49
CA VAL A 433 -17.87 -12.55 -21.92
C VAL A 433 -16.59 -12.07 -22.62
N ASP A 434 -16.64 -11.83 -23.92
CA ASP A 434 -15.53 -11.32 -24.75
C ASP A 434 -15.20 -9.85 -24.45
N VAL A 435 -16.21 -9.02 -24.17
CA VAL A 435 -16.04 -7.63 -23.75
C VAL A 435 -15.53 -7.57 -22.30
N LEU A 436 -16.07 -8.42 -21.43
CA LEU A 436 -15.60 -8.57 -20.05
C LEU A 436 -14.15 -9.04 -19.98
N ALA A 437 -13.74 -10.01 -20.80
CA ALA A 437 -12.36 -10.49 -20.84
C ALA A 437 -11.38 -9.38 -21.19
N GLN A 438 -11.71 -8.53 -22.17
CA GLN A 438 -10.91 -7.36 -22.52
C GLN A 438 -10.83 -6.33 -21.37
N ALA A 439 -11.94 -6.07 -20.67
CA ALA A 439 -11.95 -5.16 -19.53
C ALA A 439 -11.09 -5.70 -18.36
N VAL A 440 -11.15 -7.00 -18.08
CA VAL A 440 -10.35 -7.64 -17.03
C VAL A 440 -8.86 -7.66 -17.40
N ASP A 441 -8.51 -7.89 -18.66
CA ASP A 441 -7.12 -7.80 -19.14
C ASP A 441 -6.53 -6.39 -18.97
N VAL A 442 -7.32 -5.35 -19.25
CA VAL A 442 -6.91 -3.95 -18.99
C VAL A 442 -6.71 -3.67 -17.49
N VAL A 443 -7.58 -4.20 -16.62
CA VAL A 443 -7.40 -4.11 -15.16
C VAL A 443 -6.15 -4.87 -14.71
N SER A 444 -5.96 -6.10 -15.21
CA SER A 444 -4.79 -6.96 -14.93
C SER A 444 -3.48 -6.27 -15.30
N CYS A 445 -3.39 -5.71 -16.51
CA CYS A 445 -2.24 -4.93 -16.94
C CYS A 445 -2.01 -3.67 -16.09
N ALA A 446 -3.08 -3.01 -15.63
CA ALA A 446 -2.96 -1.81 -14.80
C ALA A 446 -2.43 -2.11 -13.39
N VAL A 447 -2.91 -3.15 -12.70
CA VAL A 447 -2.48 -3.48 -11.32
C VAL A 447 -1.03 -3.98 -11.21
N ARG A 448 -0.32 -4.10 -12.33
CA ARG A 448 1.13 -4.33 -12.38
C ARG A 448 1.96 -3.10 -11.97
N THR A 449 1.36 -1.91 -11.88
CA THR A 449 2.01 -0.70 -11.39
C THR A 449 1.41 -0.26 -10.06
N ASP A 450 2.20 0.38 -9.19
CA ASP A 450 1.70 0.91 -7.92
C ASP A 450 0.54 1.91 -8.09
N GLU A 451 0.53 2.67 -9.19
CA GLU A 451 -0.57 3.57 -9.55
C GLU A 451 -1.86 2.78 -9.75
N GLY A 452 -1.84 1.72 -10.58
CA GLY A 452 -3.00 0.86 -10.79
C GLY A 452 -3.44 0.11 -9.53
N GLN A 453 -2.50 -0.30 -8.66
CA GLN A 453 -2.84 -0.88 -7.35
C GLN A 453 -3.52 0.15 -6.43
N THR A 454 -3.10 1.41 -6.48
CA THR A 454 -3.74 2.50 -5.75
C THR A 454 -5.17 2.72 -6.24
N LEU A 455 -5.38 2.79 -7.56
CA LEU A 455 -6.71 2.93 -8.16
C LEU A 455 -7.63 1.73 -7.88
N PHE A 456 -7.09 0.51 -7.82
CA PHE A 456 -7.83 -0.70 -7.45
C PHE A 456 -8.45 -0.56 -6.05
N LEU A 457 -7.67 -0.02 -5.10
CA LEU A 457 -8.12 0.19 -3.72
C LEU A 457 -9.04 1.41 -3.59
N GLU A 458 -8.74 2.52 -4.28
CA GLU A 458 -9.56 3.75 -4.32
C GLU A 458 -10.97 3.45 -4.83
N TYR A 459 -11.09 2.79 -5.98
CA TYR A 459 -12.36 2.47 -6.60
C TYR A 459 -13.02 1.19 -6.10
N ARG A 460 -12.46 0.56 -5.06
CA ARG A 460 -12.97 -0.70 -4.49
C ARG A 460 -13.25 -1.72 -5.61
N ALA A 461 -12.26 -2.02 -6.44
CA ALA A 461 -12.42 -2.90 -7.59
C ALA A 461 -12.70 -4.37 -7.20
N LEU A 462 -12.36 -4.77 -5.97
CA LEU A 462 -12.46 -6.16 -5.50
C LEU A 462 -13.86 -6.80 -5.72
N PRO A 463 -15.01 -6.23 -5.28
CA PRO A 463 -16.33 -6.80 -5.54
C PRO A 463 -16.64 -7.02 -7.04
N ALA A 464 -16.13 -6.16 -7.92
CA ALA A 464 -16.30 -6.31 -9.37
C ALA A 464 -15.53 -7.54 -9.90
N VAL A 465 -14.29 -7.75 -9.42
CA VAL A 465 -13.50 -8.96 -9.72
C VAL A 465 -14.15 -10.23 -9.14
N LEU A 466 -14.67 -10.16 -7.90
CA LEU A 466 -15.39 -11.28 -7.29
C LEU A 466 -16.67 -11.64 -8.06
N ALA A 467 -17.40 -10.67 -8.61
CA ALA A 467 -18.59 -10.92 -9.44
C ALA A 467 -18.25 -11.78 -10.68
N LEU A 468 -17.11 -11.51 -11.33
CA LEU A 468 -16.62 -12.28 -12.48
C LEU A 468 -16.23 -13.72 -12.08
N LEU A 469 -15.61 -13.91 -10.91
CA LEU A 469 -15.31 -15.24 -10.38
C LEU A 469 -16.58 -16.06 -10.08
N ARG A 470 -17.62 -15.43 -9.51
CA ARG A 470 -18.93 -16.07 -9.29
C ARG A 470 -19.63 -16.47 -10.58
N GLY A 471 -19.39 -15.76 -11.68
CA GLY A 471 -19.95 -16.08 -12.99
C GLY A 471 -19.47 -17.42 -13.58
N GLY A 472 -18.36 -17.99 -13.08
CA GLY A 472 -17.92 -19.35 -13.41
C GLY A 472 -17.42 -19.56 -14.85
N SER A 473 -17.49 -18.54 -15.72
CA SER A 473 -17.14 -18.66 -17.14
C SER A 473 -15.62 -18.84 -17.33
N PRO A 474 -15.14 -19.92 -17.98
CA PRO A 474 -13.71 -20.25 -18.04
C PRO A 474 -12.80 -19.10 -18.52
N GLY A 475 -13.24 -18.34 -19.53
CA GLY A 475 -12.48 -17.21 -20.08
C GLY A 475 -12.31 -16.00 -19.15
N LEU A 476 -13.05 -15.93 -18.05
CA LEU A 476 -12.93 -14.85 -17.04
C LEU A 476 -12.24 -15.30 -15.77
N LEU A 477 -12.26 -16.59 -15.44
CA LEU A 477 -11.70 -17.09 -14.17
C LEU A 477 -10.19 -16.84 -14.06
N ALA A 478 -9.40 -17.22 -15.08
CA ALA A 478 -7.95 -17.03 -15.02
C ALA A 478 -7.53 -15.54 -14.97
N PRO A 479 -7.99 -14.65 -15.87
CA PRO A 479 -7.68 -13.22 -15.78
C PRO A 479 -8.11 -12.58 -14.45
N SER A 480 -9.27 -12.98 -13.91
CA SER A 480 -9.77 -12.43 -12.62
C SER A 480 -8.92 -12.87 -11.43
N VAL A 481 -8.44 -14.12 -11.39
CA VAL A 481 -7.50 -14.56 -10.36
C VAL A 481 -6.13 -13.91 -10.53
N ASP A 482 -5.68 -13.68 -11.77
CA ASP A 482 -4.41 -13.00 -12.04
C ASP A 482 -4.42 -11.54 -11.55
N VAL A 483 -5.54 -10.82 -11.67
CA VAL A 483 -5.73 -9.51 -11.02
C VAL A 483 -5.54 -9.60 -9.50
N LEU A 484 -6.19 -10.58 -8.84
CA LEU A 484 -6.10 -10.73 -7.38
C LEU A 484 -4.69 -11.13 -6.93
N LEU A 485 -3.98 -11.97 -7.70
CA LEU A 485 -2.60 -12.34 -7.42
C LEU A 485 -1.65 -11.16 -7.60
N GLN A 486 -1.83 -10.37 -8.65
CA GLN A 486 -1.01 -9.19 -8.90
C GLN A 486 -1.21 -8.11 -7.83
N MET A 487 -2.41 -7.99 -7.26
CA MET A 487 -2.66 -7.19 -6.05
C MET A 487 -2.06 -7.80 -4.76
N SER A 488 -1.75 -9.11 -4.76
CA SER A 488 -1.16 -9.83 -3.62
C SER A 488 0.38 -9.91 -3.64
N SER A 489 1.02 -9.38 -4.70
CA SER A 489 2.48 -9.26 -4.77
C SER A 489 3.03 -8.37 -3.64
N GLU A 490 4.29 -8.54 -3.27
CA GLU A 490 4.94 -7.67 -2.29
C GLU A 490 4.98 -6.21 -2.78
N SER A 491 4.17 -5.34 -2.17
CA SER A 491 4.10 -3.92 -2.46
C SER A 491 3.62 -3.13 -1.24
N ARG A 492 3.73 -1.80 -1.29
CA ARG A 492 3.17 -0.91 -0.25
C ARG A 492 1.65 -1.02 -0.09
N MET A 493 0.94 -1.54 -1.11
CA MET A 493 -0.52 -1.66 -1.12
C MET A 493 -1.01 -3.03 -0.59
N LEU A 494 -0.13 -4.02 -0.44
CA LEU A 494 -0.46 -5.40 -0.04
C LEU A 494 -1.30 -5.47 1.25
N SER A 495 -0.91 -4.72 2.29
CA SER A 495 -1.62 -4.71 3.57
C SER A 495 -3.07 -4.24 3.43
N ALA A 496 -3.29 -3.16 2.68
CA ALA A 496 -4.63 -2.62 2.42
C ALA A 496 -5.47 -3.53 1.52
N PHE A 497 -4.84 -4.23 0.56
CA PHE A 497 -5.51 -5.23 -0.26
C PHE A 497 -5.96 -6.46 0.55
N LEU A 498 -5.08 -7.02 1.38
CA LEU A 498 -5.43 -8.13 2.28
C LEU A 498 -6.53 -7.73 3.27
N ASP A 499 -6.57 -6.47 3.71
CA ASP A 499 -7.66 -5.94 4.53
C ASP A 499 -9.00 -5.91 3.77
N GLN A 500 -9.02 -5.43 2.51
CA GLN A 500 -10.24 -5.50 1.67
C GLN A 500 -10.70 -6.94 1.39
N CYS A 501 -9.77 -7.89 1.26
CA CYS A 501 -10.06 -9.32 1.12
C CYS A 501 -10.51 -9.99 2.44
N SER A 502 -10.34 -9.34 3.59
CA SER A 502 -10.71 -9.87 4.92
C SER A 502 -12.22 -9.73 5.21
N THR A 503 -13.07 -10.22 4.29
CA THR A 503 -14.53 -10.09 4.33
C THR A 503 -15.22 -11.43 4.05
N GLU A 504 -16.40 -11.66 4.62
CA GLU A 504 -17.16 -12.90 4.37
C GLU A 504 -17.48 -13.11 2.88
N ASP A 505 -17.68 -12.03 2.13
CA ASP A 505 -18.03 -12.09 0.71
C ASP A 505 -16.87 -12.66 -0.14
N PHE A 506 -15.63 -12.24 0.15
CA PHE A 506 -14.43 -12.81 -0.45
C PHE A 506 -14.30 -14.30 -0.10
N PHE A 507 -14.43 -14.66 1.18
CA PHE A 507 -14.24 -16.03 1.63
C PHE A 507 -15.33 -16.98 1.09
N ARG A 508 -16.60 -16.53 1.02
CA ARG A 508 -17.67 -17.27 0.34
C ARG A 508 -17.43 -17.42 -1.16
N CYS A 509 -16.89 -16.39 -1.83
CA CYS A 509 -16.50 -16.47 -3.24
C CYS A 509 -15.38 -17.51 -3.45
N ALA A 510 -14.31 -17.46 -2.66
CA ALA A 510 -13.21 -18.44 -2.74
C ALA A 510 -13.69 -19.88 -2.42
N SER A 511 -14.57 -20.04 -1.43
CA SER A 511 -15.21 -21.32 -1.07
C SER A 511 -16.05 -21.88 -2.22
N THR A 512 -16.75 -21.02 -2.97
CA THR A 512 -17.54 -21.41 -4.16
C THR A 512 -16.62 -21.78 -5.33
N PHE A 513 -15.58 -20.96 -5.57
CA PHE A 513 -14.59 -21.13 -6.62
C PHE A 513 -13.85 -22.48 -6.50
N LEU A 514 -13.35 -22.82 -5.31
CA LEU A 514 -12.63 -24.08 -5.06
C LEU A 514 -13.51 -25.34 -5.16
N ARG A 515 -14.85 -25.21 -5.07
CA ARG A 515 -15.78 -26.32 -5.30
C ARG A 515 -16.16 -26.52 -6.77
N ASN A 516 -15.65 -25.71 -7.69
CA ASN A 516 -15.93 -25.88 -9.12
C ASN A 516 -15.23 -27.17 -9.64
N PRO A 517 -15.98 -28.20 -10.08
CA PRO A 517 -15.39 -29.47 -10.52
C PRO A 517 -14.64 -29.38 -11.86
N ARG A 518 -14.71 -28.22 -12.53
CA ARG A 518 -13.98 -27.91 -13.78
C ARG A 518 -12.82 -26.94 -13.55
N LEU A 519 -12.33 -26.83 -12.31
CA LEU A 519 -11.23 -25.93 -11.95
C LEU A 519 -9.88 -26.58 -12.27
N GLU A 520 -9.15 -26.01 -13.23
CA GLU A 520 -7.82 -26.48 -13.59
C GLU A 520 -6.82 -26.33 -12.42
N PRO A 521 -5.94 -27.33 -12.16
CA PRO A 521 -5.02 -27.31 -11.02
C PRO A 521 -4.14 -26.04 -10.89
N PRO A 522 -3.57 -25.47 -11.97
CA PRO A 522 -2.78 -24.24 -11.86
C PRO A 522 -3.61 -23.04 -11.36
N LEU A 523 -4.90 -23.00 -11.69
CA LEU A 523 -5.79 -21.92 -11.30
C LEU A 523 -6.30 -22.10 -9.86
N MET A 524 -6.46 -23.35 -9.42
CA MET A 524 -6.65 -23.70 -8.01
C MET A 524 -5.45 -23.26 -7.15
N GLU A 525 -4.22 -23.55 -7.59
CA GLU A 525 -2.99 -23.15 -6.91
C GLU A 525 -2.89 -21.63 -6.73
N LYS A 526 -3.22 -20.87 -7.77
CA LYS A 526 -3.28 -19.41 -7.73
C LYS A 526 -4.24 -18.89 -6.64
N MET A 527 -5.42 -19.49 -6.47
CA MET A 527 -6.33 -19.13 -5.38
C MET A 527 -5.79 -19.53 -4.00
N LEU A 528 -5.10 -20.67 -3.91
CA LEU A 528 -4.49 -21.14 -2.66
C LEU A 528 -3.33 -20.25 -2.20
N MET A 529 -2.51 -19.69 -3.10
CA MET A 529 -1.48 -18.69 -2.74
C MET A 529 -2.09 -17.44 -2.06
N LEU A 530 -3.24 -16.98 -2.55
CA LEU A 530 -3.96 -15.85 -1.95
C LEU A 530 -4.55 -16.21 -0.58
N LEU A 531 -5.15 -17.40 -0.46
CA LEU A 531 -5.65 -17.93 0.82
C LEU A 531 -4.52 -18.19 1.83
N GLN A 532 -3.32 -18.57 1.38
CA GLN A 532 -2.13 -18.71 2.21
C GLN A 532 -1.76 -17.37 2.85
N LYS A 533 -1.65 -16.30 2.06
CA LYS A 533 -1.44 -14.93 2.58
C LYS A 533 -2.53 -14.53 3.58
N LEU A 534 -3.80 -14.77 3.26
CA LEU A 534 -4.93 -14.46 4.14
C LEU A 534 -4.99 -15.32 5.42
N SER A 535 -4.45 -16.54 5.43
CA SER A 535 -4.38 -17.42 6.60
C SER A 535 -3.39 -16.93 7.67
N SER A 536 -2.37 -16.17 7.26
CA SER A 536 -1.42 -15.55 8.19
C SER A 536 -2.05 -14.41 9.01
N VAL A 537 -3.14 -13.81 8.50
CA VAL A 537 -3.86 -12.71 9.15
C VAL A 537 -4.74 -13.27 10.26
N ARG A 538 -4.31 -13.16 11.52
CA ARG A 538 -4.96 -13.79 12.69
C ARG A 538 -6.47 -13.56 12.80
N LYS A 539 -6.97 -12.37 12.45
CA LYS A 539 -8.42 -12.05 12.48
C LYS A 539 -9.26 -12.86 11.48
N ASN A 540 -8.65 -13.43 10.44
CA ASN A 540 -9.36 -14.13 9.37
C ASN A 540 -9.71 -15.59 9.70
N LYS A 541 -9.22 -16.17 10.80
CA LYS A 541 -9.53 -17.57 11.18
C LYS A 541 -11.04 -17.84 11.17
N ARG A 542 -11.82 -16.95 11.79
CA ARG A 542 -13.30 -17.01 11.79
C ARG A 542 -13.92 -16.97 10.39
N LEU A 543 -13.29 -16.33 9.40
CA LEU A 543 -13.80 -16.28 8.02
C LEU A 543 -13.58 -17.61 7.29
N PHE A 544 -12.46 -18.31 7.56
CA PHE A 544 -12.24 -19.69 7.11
C PHE A 544 -13.23 -20.68 7.74
N GLU A 545 -13.63 -20.43 9.00
CA GLU A 545 -14.65 -21.21 9.73
C GLU A 545 -16.05 -20.99 9.14
N VAL A 546 -16.55 -19.76 9.15
CA VAL A 546 -17.90 -19.37 8.68
C VAL A 546 -18.13 -19.74 7.21
N SER A 547 -17.09 -19.70 6.37
CA SER A 547 -17.20 -20.08 4.95
C SER A 547 -16.95 -21.57 4.67
N SER A 548 -16.77 -22.38 5.73
CA SER A 548 -16.41 -23.81 5.68
C SER A 548 -15.19 -24.12 4.79
N LEU A 549 -14.29 -23.15 4.63
CA LEU A 549 -13.09 -23.28 3.81
C LEU A 549 -12.07 -24.20 4.45
N HIS A 550 -11.93 -24.15 5.77
CA HIS A 550 -11.01 -25.03 6.50
C HIS A 550 -11.28 -26.52 6.24
N LEU A 551 -12.56 -26.96 6.28
CA LEU A 551 -12.96 -28.34 5.97
C LEU A 551 -12.65 -28.71 4.51
N LEU A 552 -12.97 -27.81 3.56
CA LEU A 552 -12.68 -28.02 2.14
C LEU A 552 -11.17 -28.19 1.90
N LEU A 553 -10.34 -27.36 2.53
CA LEU A 553 -8.89 -27.41 2.41
C LEU A 553 -8.27 -28.63 3.08
N GLN A 554 -8.85 -29.11 4.20
CA GLN A 554 -8.45 -30.40 4.81
C GLN A 554 -8.76 -31.58 3.90
N GLU A 555 -9.93 -31.59 3.26
CA GLU A 555 -10.29 -32.67 2.33
C GLU A 555 -9.40 -32.62 1.08
N MET A 556 -9.21 -31.43 0.50
CA MET A 556 -8.27 -31.25 -0.62
C MET A 556 -6.85 -31.72 -0.28
N HIS A 557 -6.36 -31.45 0.94
CA HIS A 557 -5.03 -31.92 1.40
C HIS A 557 -4.94 -33.44 1.52
N ARG A 558 -6.05 -34.12 1.82
CA ARG A 558 -6.13 -35.59 1.82
C ARG A 558 -6.17 -36.21 0.43
N THR A 559 -6.85 -35.55 -0.51
CA THR A 559 -7.11 -36.10 -1.85
C THR A 559 -6.13 -35.65 -2.94
N VAL A 560 -5.36 -34.59 -2.72
CA VAL A 560 -4.42 -34.06 -3.73
C VAL A 560 -3.30 -35.06 -4.03
N ASP A 561 -2.92 -35.17 -5.30
CA ASP A 561 -1.80 -36.01 -5.70
C ASP A 561 -0.49 -35.48 -5.09
N ARG A 562 0.33 -36.38 -4.55
CA ARG A 562 1.64 -36.06 -3.97
C ARG A 562 2.65 -35.59 -5.02
N SER A 563 2.41 -35.83 -6.31
CA SER A 563 3.19 -35.23 -7.39
C SER A 563 3.06 -33.70 -7.45
N GLN A 564 1.93 -33.15 -6.96
CA GLN A 564 1.60 -31.72 -7.05
C GLN A 564 2.21 -30.93 -5.87
N ALA A 565 3.55 -30.81 -5.87
CA ALA A 565 4.32 -30.24 -4.76
C ALA A 565 3.83 -28.85 -4.30
N PHE A 566 3.57 -27.92 -5.24
CA PHE A 566 3.14 -26.55 -4.89
C PHE A 566 1.77 -26.50 -4.21
N LEU A 567 0.80 -27.29 -4.69
CA LEU A 567 -0.52 -27.42 -4.06
C LEU A 567 -0.40 -27.99 -2.64
N ASN A 568 0.41 -29.04 -2.46
CA ASN A 568 0.70 -29.61 -1.14
C ASN A 568 1.34 -28.60 -0.18
N ILE A 569 2.31 -27.81 -0.64
CA ILE A 569 2.97 -26.76 0.16
C ILE A 569 1.97 -25.68 0.59
N ASN A 570 1.16 -25.16 -0.35
CA ASN A 570 0.17 -24.11 -0.07
C ASN A 570 -0.90 -24.60 0.92
N LEU A 571 -1.46 -25.79 0.71
CA LEU A 571 -2.45 -26.41 1.60
C LEU A 571 -1.88 -26.63 3.00
N SER A 572 -0.69 -27.24 3.11
CA SER A 572 -0.03 -27.49 4.38
C SER A 572 0.24 -26.18 5.14
N SER A 573 0.70 -25.14 4.44
CA SER A 573 0.95 -23.82 5.04
C SER A 573 -0.33 -23.14 5.54
N ILE A 574 -1.44 -23.20 4.80
CA ILE A 574 -2.74 -22.67 5.25
C ILE A 574 -3.20 -23.40 6.51
N LEU A 575 -3.24 -24.73 6.48
CA LEU A 575 -3.72 -25.55 7.59
C LEU A 575 -2.88 -25.35 8.85
N LEU A 576 -1.56 -25.19 8.71
CA LEU A 576 -0.63 -24.91 9.82
C LEU A 576 -0.84 -23.50 10.41
N ASN A 577 -1.08 -22.48 9.58
CA ASN A 577 -1.44 -21.13 10.07
C ASN A 577 -2.79 -21.11 10.81
N LEU A 578 -3.75 -21.91 10.33
CA LEU A 578 -5.04 -22.10 11.01
C LEU A 578 -4.90 -22.87 12.33
N GLY A 579 -3.88 -23.73 12.47
CA GLY A 579 -3.65 -24.58 13.65
C GLY A 579 -4.30 -25.97 13.53
N LEU A 580 -4.52 -26.43 12.30
CA LEU A 580 -5.16 -27.70 11.96
C LEU A 580 -4.17 -28.80 11.55
N LEU A 581 -2.88 -28.43 11.42
CA LEU A 581 -1.74 -29.34 11.34
C LEU A 581 -0.77 -28.96 12.45
N THR A 582 -0.32 -29.95 13.23
CA THR A 582 0.86 -29.83 14.09
C THR A 582 2.12 -29.85 13.22
N ARG A 583 3.16 -29.12 13.62
CA ARG A 583 4.50 -29.39 13.09
C ARG A 583 4.93 -30.76 13.62
N SER A 584 5.32 -31.64 12.71
CA SER A 584 6.01 -32.90 12.98
C SER A 584 7.51 -32.69 12.95
#